data_AF-A0A8X6IGH2-F1
#
_entry.id   AF-A0A8X6IGH2-F1
#
_cell.length_a   1.000
_cell.length_b   1.000
_cell.length_c   1.000
_cell.angle_alpha   90.00
_cell.angle_beta   90.00
_cell.angle_gamma   90.00
#
_symmetry.space_group_name_H-M   'P 1'
#
loop_
_entity.id
_entity.type
_entity.pdbx_description
1 polymer ?
#
loop_
_entity_poly.entity_id
_entity_poly.type
_entity_poly.pdbx_seq_one_letter_code
_entity_poly.pdbx_strand_id
1 'polypeptide(L)'
;MKFLVLVLGLAAVVLAEEEDTELPRLAMQNPDLFGGDMAGIDGPEDAERNAIPGQFYRWPNARVPYVIDYSLGGYSRLMNQAFQAYAETTCVRFVPRTNERDYIYIFPGQGCYSHVGKTGGQQPLSLGNGCLYIGTVVHELGHALGFYHEQNRSDRDDHLIIYIQNVVRGMESNFAKLAPSQNILYTGFDLNSVMIYGNNAFSHNGYATMVARNGQRLTEPYEKNGMTQSDITRVNKMYNC
;
A
#
# COMPACT_ATOMS: atom_id res chain seq x y z
N MET A 1 -51.72 2.93 30.94
CA MET A 1 -51.06 1.77 30.31
C MET A 1 -49.91 2.31 29.46
N LYS A 2 -48.67 2.00 29.82
CA LYS A 2 -47.44 2.55 29.22
C LYS A 2 -47.17 1.90 27.85
N PHE A 3 -46.78 2.68 26.85
CA PHE A 3 -46.06 2.16 25.69
C PHE A 3 -44.62 2.65 25.77
N LEU A 4 -43.71 1.69 25.99
CA LEU A 4 -42.27 1.83 25.86
C LEU A 4 -41.93 1.48 24.42
N VAL A 5 -41.49 2.43 23.61
CA VAL A 5 -40.96 2.16 22.28
C VAL A 5 -39.47 1.88 22.42
N LEU A 6 -39.09 0.67 22.04
CA LEU A 6 -37.72 0.17 21.98
C LEU A 6 -36.95 0.92 20.88
N VAL A 7 -35.92 1.68 21.24
CA VAL A 7 -34.90 2.19 20.32
C VAL A 7 -33.68 1.28 20.46
N LEU A 8 -33.56 0.28 19.58
CA LEU A 8 -32.44 -0.68 19.62
C LEU A 8 -31.82 -0.96 18.23
N GLY A 9 -32.03 -0.07 17.25
CA GLY A 9 -31.63 -0.30 15.86
C GLY A 9 -30.32 0.36 15.39
N LEU A 10 -29.89 1.48 15.99
CA LEU A 10 -28.73 2.23 15.45
C LEU A 10 -27.37 1.71 15.93
N ALA A 11 -27.25 1.27 17.19
CA ALA A 11 -25.95 0.92 17.76
C ALA A 11 -25.35 -0.36 17.15
N ALA A 12 -26.16 -1.36 16.82
CA ALA A 12 -25.68 -2.63 16.28
C ALA A 12 -25.15 -2.52 14.83
N VAL A 13 -25.70 -1.60 14.03
CA VAL A 13 -25.25 -1.37 12.65
C VAL A 13 -23.92 -0.63 12.63
N VAL A 14 -23.76 0.38 13.48
CA VAL A 14 -22.50 1.15 13.60
C VAL A 14 -21.35 0.27 14.10
N LEU A 15 -21.60 -0.61 15.09
CA LEU A 15 -20.59 -1.53 15.60
C LEU A 15 -20.14 -2.56 14.55
N ALA A 16 -21.04 -3.02 13.67
CA ALA A 16 -20.71 -3.98 12.63
C ALA A 16 -19.91 -3.35 11.47
N GLU A 17 -20.17 -2.09 11.11
CA GLU A 17 -19.37 -1.36 10.10
C GLU A 17 -17.96 -1.00 10.61
N GLU A 18 -17.82 -0.69 11.91
CA GLU A 18 -16.50 -0.49 12.52
C GLU A 18 -15.68 -1.78 12.57
N GLU A 19 -16.30 -2.93 12.89
CA GLU A 19 -15.58 -4.21 12.98
C GLU A 19 -15.11 -4.74 11.61
N ASP A 20 -15.89 -4.55 10.54
CA ASP A 20 -15.57 -5.04 9.19
C ASP A 20 -14.45 -4.23 8.49
N THR A 21 -14.22 -2.99 8.91
CA THR A 21 -13.17 -2.11 8.34
C THR A 21 -11.85 -2.11 9.12
N GLU A 22 -11.85 -2.58 10.37
CA GLU A 22 -10.65 -2.58 11.22
C GLU A 22 -9.64 -3.65 10.82
N LEU A 23 -10.09 -4.87 10.47
CA LEU A 23 -9.18 -5.95 10.07
C LEU A 23 -8.31 -5.59 8.84
N PRO A 24 -8.87 -5.16 7.70
CA PRO A 24 -8.05 -4.79 6.54
C PRO A 24 -7.17 -3.56 6.82
N ARG A 25 -7.63 -2.62 7.65
CA ARG A 25 -6.84 -1.46 8.08
C ARG A 25 -5.62 -1.86 8.90
N LEU A 26 -5.79 -2.73 9.90
CA LEU A 26 -4.71 -3.20 10.75
C LEU A 26 -3.73 -4.11 10.02
N ALA A 27 -4.20 -4.85 9.01
CA ALA A 27 -3.33 -5.71 8.20
C ALA A 27 -2.24 -4.91 7.44
N MET A 28 -2.50 -3.65 7.09
CA MET A 28 -1.51 -2.75 6.46
C MET A 28 -0.56 -2.08 7.47
N GLN A 29 -0.81 -2.18 8.78
CA GLN A 29 -0.12 -1.40 9.81
C GLN A 29 0.80 -2.29 10.64
N ASN A 30 1.83 -2.84 10.01
CA ASN A 30 2.78 -3.74 10.67
C ASN A 30 3.84 -2.94 11.45
N PRO A 31 3.93 -3.10 12.78
CA PRO A 31 4.82 -2.33 13.66
C PRO A 31 6.29 -2.30 13.27
N ASP A 32 6.78 -3.41 12.73
CA ASP A 32 8.21 -3.63 12.46
C ASP A 32 8.61 -3.27 11.02
N LEU A 33 7.68 -2.72 10.22
CA LEU A 33 7.89 -2.39 8.81
C LEU A 33 7.82 -0.88 8.59
N PHE A 34 8.67 -0.38 7.69
CA PHE A 34 8.65 1.04 7.32
C PHE A 34 7.34 1.39 6.62
N GLY A 35 6.74 2.53 6.98
CA GLY A 35 5.43 2.93 6.46
C GLY A 35 4.28 2.00 6.86
N GLY A 36 4.53 0.94 7.62
CA GLY A 36 3.56 -0.10 7.98
C GLY A 36 3.62 -1.36 7.11
N ASP A 37 4.10 -1.30 5.87
CA ASP A 37 3.99 -2.38 4.88
C ASP A 37 5.20 -2.49 3.94
N MET A 38 6.27 -1.72 4.16
CA MET A 38 7.50 -1.77 3.37
C MET A 38 8.61 -2.52 4.12
N ALA A 39 8.91 -3.73 3.67
CA ALA A 39 9.93 -4.59 4.26
C ALA A 39 11.36 -4.26 3.80
N GLY A 40 12.33 -4.49 4.69
CA GLY A 40 13.76 -4.31 4.42
C GLY A 40 14.25 -2.86 4.44
N ILE A 41 13.52 -1.98 5.13
CA ILE A 41 13.83 -0.56 5.27
C ILE A 41 13.93 -0.25 6.77
N ASP A 42 15.14 -0.04 7.28
CA ASP A 42 15.37 0.23 8.71
C ASP A 42 15.16 1.71 9.08
N GLY A 43 14.47 2.47 8.23
CA GLY A 43 14.07 3.87 8.43
C GLY A 43 14.37 4.78 7.24
N PRO A 44 14.04 6.08 7.34
CA PRO A 44 14.27 7.04 6.27
C PRO A 44 15.76 7.29 5.98
N GLU A 45 16.67 6.94 6.90
CA GLU A 45 18.12 7.09 6.73
C GLU A 45 18.81 5.85 6.13
N ASP A 46 18.12 4.71 6.02
CA ASP A 46 18.60 3.50 5.33
C ASP A 46 18.48 3.67 3.80
N ALA A 47 18.98 4.80 3.30
CA ALA A 47 18.85 5.27 1.93
C ALA A 47 19.61 4.39 0.92
N GLU A 48 20.68 3.72 1.38
CA GLU A 48 21.55 2.92 0.51
C GLU A 48 20.85 1.69 -0.06
N ARG A 49 19.89 1.10 0.69
CA ARG A 49 19.08 -0.05 0.23
C ARG A 49 17.82 0.35 -0.53
N ASN A 50 17.45 1.63 -0.51
CA ASN A 50 16.05 2.05 -0.62
C ASN A 50 15.80 3.27 -1.52
N ALA A 51 16.82 3.94 -2.08
CA ALA A 51 16.59 5.05 -2.99
C ALA A 51 16.20 4.57 -4.40
N ILE A 52 14.94 4.71 -4.84
CA ILE A 52 14.55 4.39 -6.23
C ILE A 52 14.59 5.60 -7.17
N PRO A 53 15.75 6.27 -7.23
CA PRO A 53 16.31 6.74 -8.49
C PRO A 53 17.21 5.70 -9.20
N GLY A 54 17.61 4.63 -8.50
CA GLY A 54 18.53 3.61 -9.01
C GLY A 54 17.89 2.60 -9.97
N GLN A 55 18.52 2.35 -11.13
CA GLN A 55 18.08 1.33 -12.09
C GLN A 55 18.18 -0.10 -11.54
N PHE A 56 19.08 -0.35 -10.58
CA PHE A 56 19.31 -1.68 -10.00
C PHE A 56 18.10 -2.26 -9.25
N TYR A 57 17.26 -1.37 -8.70
CA TYR A 57 16.06 -1.72 -7.94
C TYR A 57 14.84 -1.94 -8.84
N ARG A 58 14.99 -1.81 -10.17
CA ARG A 58 13.90 -2.03 -11.12
C ARG A 58 13.93 -3.47 -11.64
N TRP A 59 12.74 -4.00 -11.93
CA TRP A 59 12.63 -5.29 -12.59
C TRP A 59 13.09 -5.19 -14.06
N PRO A 60 14.05 -6.02 -14.50
CA PRO A 60 14.53 -5.98 -15.88
C PRO A 60 13.40 -6.19 -16.89
N ASN A 61 13.38 -5.36 -17.95
CA ASN A 61 12.37 -5.42 -19.02
C ASN A 61 10.92 -5.28 -18.54
N ALA A 62 10.70 -4.62 -17.39
CA ALA A 62 9.39 -4.53 -16.75
C ALA A 62 8.73 -5.89 -16.49
N ARG A 63 9.51 -6.97 -16.42
CA ARG A 63 9.03 -8.34 -16.25
C ARG A 63 9.30 -8.79 -14.82
N VAL A 64 8.24 -9.13 -14.10
CA VAL A 64 8.25 -9.47 -12.67
C VAL A 64 7.86 -10.94 -12.50
N PRO A 65 8.83 -11.86 -12.37
CA PRO A 65 8.53 -13.26 -12.12
C PRO A 65 7.89 -13.43 -10.74
N TYR A 66 6.87 -14.28 -10.63
CA TYR A 66 6.21 -14.57 -9.37
C TYR A 66 5.96 -16.07 -9.15
N VAL A 67 5.83 -16.44 -7.89
CA VAL A 67 5.26 -17.70 -7.41
C VAL A 67 4.16 -17.36 -6.41
N ILE A 68 2.99 -18.00 -6.52
CA ILE A 68 1.90 -17.86 -5.56
C ILE A 68 1.85 -19.12 -4.72
N ASP A 69 1.84 -18.96 -3.40
CA ASP A 69 1.65 -20.09 -2.48
C ASP A 69 0.32 -20.79 -2.73
N TYR A 70 0.32 -22.12 -2.63
CA TYR A 70 -0.86 -22.94 -2.91
C TYR A 70 -2.05 -22.58 -2.01
N SER A 71 -1.81 -22.07 -0.81
CA SER A 71 -2.85 -21.66 0.14
C SER A 71 -3.70 -20.49 -0.38
N LEU A 72 -3.16 -19.68 -1.31
CA LEU A 72 -3.87 -18.59 -1.97
C LEU A 72 -4.61 -19.03 -3.24
N GLY A 73 -4.63 -20.33 -3.55
CA GLY A 73 -5.24 -20.85 -4.78
C GLY A 73 -6.71 -20.48 -4.99
N GLY A 74 -7.48 -20.32 -3.90
CA GLY A 74 -8.86 -19.84 -3.92
C GLY A 74 -9.03 -18.40 -4.41
N TYR A 75 -7.95 -17.60 -4.44
CA TYR A 75 -7.94 -16.19 -4.82
C TYR A 75 -7.29 -15.94 -6.19
N SER A 76 -7.10 -16.99 -7.00
CA SER A 76 -6.52 -16.88 -8.35
C SER A 76 -7.20 -15.83 -9.23
N ARG A 77 -8.52 -15.67 -9.14
CA ARG A 77 -9.26 -14.62 -9.87
C ARG A 77 -8.82 -13.22 -9.46
N LEU A 78 -8.70 -12.96 -8.15
CA LEU A 78 -8.26 -11.68 -7.61
C LEU A 78 -6.81 -11.37 -8.03
N MET A 79 -5.92 -12.36 -7.92
CA MET A 79 -4.52 -12.22 -8.35
C MET A 79 -4.42 -11.88 -9.84
N ASN A 80 -5.17 -12.61 -10.68
CA ASN A 80 -5.22 -12.33 -12.11
C ASN A 80 -5.77 -10.93 -12.41
N GLN A 81 -6.80 -10.47 -11.69
CA GLN A 81 -7.31 -9.09 -11.84
C GLN A 81 -6.23 -8.05 -11.49
N ALA A 82 -5.49 -8.24 -10.41
CA ALA A 82 -4.41 -7.33 -10.02
C ALA A 82 -3.27 -7.31 -11.06
N PHE A 83 -2.86 -8.48 -11.57
CA PHE A 83 -1.86 -8.55 -12.63
C PHE A 83 -2.34 -7.90 -13.95
N GLN A 84 -3.62 -8.07 -14.30
CA GLN A 84 -4.19 -7.43 -15.49
C GLN A 84 -4.31 -5.91 -15.34
N ALA A 85 -4.59 -5.39 -14.15
CA ALA A 85 -4.63 -3.94 -13.91
C ALA A 85 -3.33 -3.25 -14.35
N TYR A 86 -2.17 -3.89 -14.09
CA TYR A 86 -0.88 -3.44 -14.62
C TYR A 86 -0.70 -3.74 -16.10
N ALA A 87 -1.04 -4.95 -16.56
CA ALA A 87 -0.77 -5.38 -17.93
C ALA A 87 -1.54 -4.59 -19.00
N GLU A 88 -2.76 -4.14 -18.68
CA GLU A 88 -3.64 -3.40 -19.58
C GLU A 88 -3.26 -1.92 -19.74
N THR A 89 -2.65 -1.32 -18.71
CA THR A 89 -2.41 0.13 -18.65
C THR A 89 -0.92 0.51 -18.70
N THR A 90 -0.03 -0.48 -18.56
CA THR A 90 1.42 -0.29 -18.53
C THR A 90 2.15 -1.36 -19.34
N CYS A 91 3.47 -1.24 -19.48
CA CYS A 91 4.34 -2.29 -20.04
C CYS A 91 4.78 -3.33 -19.01
N VAL A 92 4.45 -3.18 -17.71
CA VAL A 92 4.80 -4.13 -16.66
C VAL A 92 4.07 -5.45 -16.84
N ARG A 93 4.77 -6.58 -16.70
CA ARG A 93 4.22 -7.93 -16.82
C ARG A 93 4.61 -8.77 -15.61
N PHE A 94 3.62 -9.08 -14.77
CA PHE A 94 3.72 -10.15 -13.78
C PHE A 94 3.59 -11.50 -14.48
N VAL A 95 4.59 -12.36 -14.33
CA VAL A 95 4.69 -13.61 -15.08
C VAL A 95 4.97 -14.78 -14.15
N PRO A 96 4.36 -15.96 -14.36
CA PRO A 96 4.73 -17.15 -13.61
C PRO A 96 6.23 -17.41 -13.76
N ARG A 97 6.91 -17.59 -12.63
CA ARG A 97 8.32 -17.91 -12.59
C ARG A 97 8.57 -19.29 -13.21
N THR A 98 9.68 -19.38 -13.93
CA THR A 98 10.27 -20.63 -14.42
C THR A 98 11.59 -20.91 -13.68
N ASN A 99 12.69 -20.28 -14.11
CA ASN A 99 14.03 -20.46 -13.56
C ASN A 99 14.69 -19.14 -13.12
N GLU A 100 13.95 -18.04 -13.13
CA GLU A 100 14.48 -16.73 -12.76
C GLU A 100 15.00 -16.75 -11.31
N ARG A 101 16.19 -16.19 -11.11
CA ARG A 101 16.81 -16.07 -9.78
C ARG A 101 16.05 -15.08 -8.90
N ASP A 102 15.70 -13.93 -9.47
CA ASP A 102 14.99 -12.85 -8.81
C ASP A 102 13.48 -13.00 -9.09
N TYR A 103 12.67 -13.09 -8.04
CA TYR A 103 11.21 -13.25 -8.17
C TYR A 103 10.48 -12.92 -6.87
N ILE A 104 9.19 -12.63 -6.99
CA ILE A 104 8.30 -12.42 -5.84
C ILE A 104 7.68 -13.76 -5.42
N TYR A 105 7.70 -14.07 -4.13
CA TYR A 105 6.92 -15.16 -3.56
C TYR A 105 5.74 -14.58 -2.77
N ILE A 106 4.53 -14.78 -3.30
CA ILE A 106 3.27 -14.27 -2.76
C ILE A 106 2.68 -15.33 -1.84
N PHE A 107 2.49 -15.01 -0.56
CA PHE A 107 2.07 -15.98 0.46
C PHE A 107 1.20 -15.32 1.55
N PRO A 108 0.40 -16.08 2.33
CA PRO A 108 -0.43 -15.50 3.38
C PRO A 108 0.35 -15.34 4.69
N GLY A 109 1.24 -14.35 4.75
CA GLY A 109 1.93 -13.98 5.98
C GLY A 109 1.03 -13.26 6.99
N GLN A 110 1.64 -12.63 7.99
CA GLN A 110 0.95 -11.73 8.91
C GLN A 110 0.92 -10.33 8.29
N GLY A 111 -0.28 -9.80 8.06
CA GLY A 111 -0.47 -8.51 7.43
C GLY A 111 -0.19 -8.49 5.91
N CYS A 112 -0.25 -7.30 5.35
CA CYS A 112 0.01 -6.97 3.96
C CYS A 112 1.32 -6.22 3.90
N TYR A 113 2.27 -6.73 3.11
CA TYR A 113 3.55 -6.04 2.94
C TYR A 113 4.32 -6.55 1.72
N SER A 114 5.27 -5.74 1.30
CA SER A 114 6.17 -6.04 0.19
C SER A 114 7.50 -5.31 0.39
N HIS A 115 8.52 -5.73 -0.34
CA HIS A 115 9.71 -4.90 -0.50
C HIS A 115 9.46 -3.77 -1.50
N VAL A 116 10.18 -2.66 -1.36
CA VAL A 116 10.13 -1.57 -2.34
C VAL A 116 11.13 -1.83 -3.46
N GLY A 117 10.63 -2.25 -4.62
CA GLY A 117 11.45 -2.62 -5.78
C GLY A 117 12.03 -4.03 -5.72
N LYS A 118 12.96 -4.30 -6.64
CA LYS A 118 13.68 -5.57 -6.77
C LYS A 118 14.86 -5.62 -5.81
N THR A 119 14.83 -6.55 -4.84
CA THR A 119 15.90 -6.72 -3.84
C THR A 119 16.89 -7.84 -4.20
N GLY A 120 16.47 -8.77 -5.08
CA GLY A 120 17.27 -9.88 -5.57
C GLY A 120 16.99 -11.20 -4.84
N GLY A 121 17.12 -12.33 -5.54
CA GLY A 121 16.68 -13.63 -5.05
C GLY A 121 15.16 -13.75 -4.90
N GLN A 122 14.71 -14.68 -4.06
CA GLN A 122 13.31 -14.74 -3.65
C GLN A 122 13.01 -13.60 -2.69
N GLN A 123 12.06 -12.73 -3.01
CA GLN A 123 11.58 -11.70 -2.10
C GLN A 123 10.11 -11.95 -1.71
N PRO A 124 9.75 -11.85 -0.41
CA PRO A 124 8.38 -12.06 0.05
C PRO A 124 7.45 -10.91 -0.36
N LEU A 125 6.19 -11.26 -0.64
CA LEU A 125 5.05 -10.34 -0.66
C LEU A 125 3.92 -11.02 0.12
N SER A 126 3.56 -10.44 1.26
CA SER A 126 2.55 -11.01 2.15
C SER A 126 1.15 -10.51 1.77
N LEU A 127 0.23 -11.44 1.61
CA LEU A 127 -1.21 -11.20 1.49
C LEU A 127 -1.94 -12.04 2.52
N GLY A 128 -1.82 -11.63 3.79
CA GLY A 128 -2.44 -12.28 4.93
C GLY A 128 -3.96 -12.06 5.04
N ASN A 129 -4.50 -12.41 6.21
CA ASN A 129 -5.88 -12.09 6.55
C ASN A 129 -6.09 -10.57 6.55
N GLY A 130 -7.17 -10.10 5.91
CA GLY A 130 -7.44 -8.67 5.70
C GLY A 130 -6.81 -8.06 4.44
N CYS A 131 -5.98 -8.79 3.68
CA CYS A 131 -5.26 -8.23 2.52
C CYS A 131 -5.92 -8.48 1.15
N LEU A 132 -6.94 -9.34 1.09
CA LEU A 132 -7.45 -9.89 -0.18
C LEU A 132 -8.52 -8.99 -0.81
N TYR A 133 -8.19 -7.71 -0.95
CA TYR A 133 -8.94 -6.67 -1.66
C TYR A 133 -8.13 -6.23 -2.89
N ILE A 134 -8.81 -5.92 -4.00
CA ILE A 134 -8.12 -5.60 -5.26
C ILE A 134 -7.16 -4.42 -5.11
N GLY A 135 -7.57 -3.35 -4.43
CA GLY A 135 -6.73 -2.18 -4.19
C GLY A 135 -5.51 -2.49 -3.32
N THR A 136 -5.65 -3.31 -2.28
CA THR A 136 -4.53 -3.78 -1.45
C THR A 136 -3.55 -4.63 -2.25
N VAL A 137 -4.01 -5.59 -3.04
CA VAL A 137 -3.11 -6.42 -3.86
C VAL A 137 -2.36 -5.55 -4.88
N VAL A 138 -3.05 -4.59 -5.52
CA VAL A 138 -2.42 -3.63 -6.43
C VAL A 138 -1.39 -2.76 -5.70
N HIS A 139 -1.68 -2.33 -4.47
CA HIS A 139 -0.76 -1.56 -3.62
C HIS A 139 0.55 -2.32 -3.35
N GLU A 140 0.47 -3.57 -2.89
CA GLU A 140 1.65 -4.39 -2.59
C GLU A 140 2.49 -4.72 -3.82
N LEU A 141 1.83 -4.91 -4.97
CA LEU A 141 2.52 -5.03 -6.26
C LEU A 141 3.18 -3.71 -6.66
N GLY A 142 2.57 -2.56 -6.35
CA GLY A 142 3.15 -1.24 -6.52
C GLY A 142 4.43 -1.05 -5.71
N HIS A 143 4.44 -1.46 -4.45
CA HIS A 143 5.66 -1.54 -3.65
C HIS A 143 6.72 -2.40 -4.35
N ALA A 144 6.37 -3.63 -4.77
CA ALA A 144 7.32 -4.52 -5.43
C ALA A 144 7.92 -3.93 -6.72
N LEU A 145 7.21 -3.03 -7.40
CA LEU A 145 7.70 -2.31 -8.58
C LEU A 145 8.63 -1.14 -8.25
N GLY A 146 8.61 -0.64 -7.02
CA GLY A 146 9.49 0.41 -6.54
C GLY A 146 8.79 1.70 -6.13
N PHE A 147 7.50 1.65 -5.76
CA PHE A 147 6.77 2.82 -5.30
C PHE A 147 6.68 2.86 -3.78
N TYR A 148 7.11 3.97 -3.21
CA TYR A 148 6.79 4.35 -1.83
C TYR A 148 5.37 4.90 -1.74
N HIS A 149 4.87 5.06 -0.51
CA HIS A 149 3.59 5.72 -0.32
C HIS A 149 3.60 7.18 -0.77
N GLU A 150 2.42 7.65 -1.19
CA GLU A 150 2.22 9.04 -1.60
C GLU A 150 2.39 9.99 -0.41
N GLN A 151 1.97 9.61 0.80
CA GLN A 151 2.13 10.44 2.01
C GLN A 151 3.58 10.59 2.49
N ASN A 152 4.51 9.76 1.99
CA ASN A 152 5.94 9.88 2.31
C ASN A 152 6.69 10.79 1.31
N ARG A 153 6.05 11.34 0.27
CA ARG A 153 6.73 12.22 -0.68
C ARG A 153 7.37 13.42 0.02
N SER A 154 8.51 13.86 -0.53
CA SER A 154 9.24 15.05 -0.07
C SER A 154 8.41 16.34 -0.06
N ASP A 155 7.44 16.46 -0.97
CA ASP A 155 6.52 17.59 -1.16
C ASP A 155 5.17 17.44 -0.42
N ARG A 156 4.96 16.36 0.34
CA ARG A 156 3.65 16.02 0.91
C ARG A 156 3.05 17.09 1.82
N ASP A 157 3.87 17.91 2.49
CA ASP A 157 3.39 18.96 3.40
C ASP A 157 2.65 20.10 2.67
N ASP A 158 2.80 20.22 1.35
CA ASP A 158 2.03 21.16 0.51
C ASP A 158 0.60 20.67 0.26
N HIS A 159 0.34 19.38 0.53
CA HIS A 159 -0.93 18.70 0.21
C HIS A 159 -1.64 18.15 1.44
N LEU A 160 -0.88 17.80 2.49
CA LEU A 160 -1.38 17.11 3.67
C LEU A 160 -1.07 17.88 4.95
N ILE A 161 -1.89 17.62 5.97
CA ILE A 161 -1.64 17.99 7.37
C ILE A 161 -1.55 16.68 8.16
N ILE A 162 -0.47 16.51 8.92
CA ILE A 162 -0.25 15.33 9.77
C ILE A 162 -0.46 15.71 11.23
N TYR A 163 -1.29 14.94 11.93
CA TYR A 163 -1.60 15.05 13.35
C TYR A 163 -0.88 13.96 14.13
N ILE A 164 0.43 14.15 14.33
CA ILE A 164 1.29 13.19 15.05
C ILE A 164 0.74 12.86 16.44
N GLN A 165 0.08 13.80 17.11
CA GLN A 165 -0.55 13.57 18.42
C GLN A 165 -1.66 12.51 18.41
N ASN A 166 -2.23 12.17 17.25
CA ASN A 166 -3.24 11.12 17.11
C ASN A 166 -2.63 9.77 16.71
N VAL A 167 -1.34 9.72 16.38
CA VAL A 167 -0.64 8.50 15.95
C VAL A 167 -0.36 7.61 17.16
N VAL A 168 -0.44 6.29 16.98
CA VAL A 168 0.01 5.30 17.98
C VAL A 168 1.48 5.56 18.31
N ARG A 169 1.79 5.63 19.61
CA ARG A 169 3.16 5.83 20.08
C ARG A 169 4.11 4.77 19.50
N GLY A 170 5.20 5.21 18.87
CA GLY A 170 6.16 4.35 18.18
C GLY A 170 5.91 4.19 16.68
N MET A 171 4.76 4.65 16.15
CA MET A 171 4.40 4.59 14.73
C MET A 171 4.59 5.91 14.00
N GLU A 172 5.12 6.94 14.66
CA GLU A 172 5.27 8.28 14.09
C GLU A 172 6.19 8.28 12.85
N SER A 173 7.17 7.37 12.81
CA SER A 173 8.09 7.20 11.69
C SER A 173 7.41 6.77 10.38
N ASN A 174 6.21 6.17 10.44
CA ASN A 174 5.45 5.80 9.24
C ASN A 174 4.97 7.03 8.45
N PHE A 175 4.95 8.20 9.08
CA PHE A 175 4.67 9.49 8.45
C PHE A 175 5.94 10.29 8.12
N ALA A 176 7.13 9.70 8.22
CA ALA A 176 8.37 10.36 7.85
C ALA A 176 8.38 10.68 6.35
N LYS A 177 8.91 11.85 5.98
CA LYS A 177 9.09 12.19 4.56
C LYS A 177 10.38 11.57 4.04
N LEU A 178 10.34 11.15 2.78
CA LEU A 178 11.53 10.89 1.99
C LEU A 178 12.24 12.21 1.70
N ALA A 179 13.57 12.18 1.72
CA ALA A 179 14.39 13.27 1.21
C ALA A 179 14.19 13.40 -0.31
N PRO A 180 14.35 14.59 -0.91
CA PRO A 180 14.21 14.79 -2.35
C PRO A 180 15.12 13.91 -3.22
N SER A 181 16.22 13.41 -2.67
CA SER A 181 17.14 12.48 -3.34
C SER A 181 16.67 11.02 -3.32
N GLN A 182 15.67 10.69 -2.51
CA GLN A 182 15.17 9.32 -2.30
C GLN A 182 13.91 9.02 -3.14
N ASN A 183 13.25 10.04 -3.68
CA ASN A 183 12.05 9.90 -4.50
C ASN A 183 12.17 10.68 -5.82
N ILE A 184 11.54 10.15 -6.88
CA ILE A 184 11.35 10.87 -8.14
C ILE A 184 9.88 11.26 -8.27
N LEU A 185 9.62 12.56 -8.40
CA LEU A 185 8.29 13.12 -8.57
C LEU A 185 7.88 13.12 -10.06
N TYR A 186 7.41 11.98 -10.55
CA TYR A 186 6.99 11.81 -11.94
C TYR A 186 5.67 12.55 -12.28
N THR A 187 4.85 12.83 -11.27
CA THR A 187 3.53 13.47 -11.36
C THR A 187 3.30 14.40 -10.16
N GLY A 188 2.28 15.25 -10.25
CA GLY A 188 1.77 15.98 -9.08
C GLY A 188 1.25 15.05 -7.99
N PHE A 189 1.06 15.57 -6.78
CA PHE A 189 0.56 14.78 -5.64
C PHE A 189 -0.86 14.28 -5.89
N ASP A 190 -1.10 12.99 -5.70
CA ASP A 190 -2.40 12.36 -5.93
C ASP A 190 -3.05 11.85 -4.64
N LEU A 191 -4.03 12.61 -4.15
CA LEU A 191 -4.79 12.28 -2.95
C LEU A 191 -5.68 11.02 -3.08
N ASN A 192 -5.84 10.50 -4.30
CA ASN A 192 -6.56 9.25 -4.57
C ASN A 192 -5.66 8.08 -4.95
N SER A 193 -4.33 8.28 -5.01
CA SER A 193 -3.36 7.25 -5.38
C SER A 193 -3.64 5.95 -4.63
N VAL A 194 -3.47 4.80 -5.30
CA VAL A 194 -3.52 3.51 -4.62
C VAL A 194 -2.44 3.39 -3.55
N MET A 195 -1.37 4.19 -3.64
CA MET A 195 -0.25 4.25 -2.70
C MET A 195 -0.44 5.25 -1.55
N ILE A 196 -1.63 5.84 -1.37
CA ILE A 196 -1.91 6.70 -0.19
C ILE A 196 -2.75 5.96 0.86
N TYR A 197 -2.42 6.20 2.13
CA TYR A 197 -3.23 5.76 3.26
C TYR A 197 -4.43 6.67 3.55
N GLY A 198 -5.39 6.10 4.27
CA GLY A 198 -6.61 6.77 4.72
C GLY A 198 -6.38 7.76 5.87
N ASN A 199 -7.42 8.54 6.19
CA ASN A 199 -7.35 9.58 7.22
C ASN A 199 -6.95 9.08 8.62
N ASN A 200 -7.28 7.82 8.94
CA ASN A 200 -7.15 7.24 10.29
C ASN A 200 -6.01 6.22 10.40
N ALA A 201 -5.11 6.15 9.42
CA ALA A 201 -3.97 5.25 9.45
C ALA A 201 -3.14 5.46 10.73
N PHE A 202 -2.82 4.38 11.44
CA PHE A 202 -2.11 4.41 12.74
C PHE A 202 -2.76 5.27 13.82
N SER A 203 -4.06 5.52 13.77
CA SER A 203 -4.76 6.25 14.85
C SER A 203 -4.87 5.41 16.12
N HIS A 204 -4.57 5.99 17.28
CA HIS A 204 -4.78 5.34 18.58
C HIS A 204 -6.12 5.71 19.24
N ASN A 205 -6.81 6.72 18.71
CA ASN A 205 -7.98 7.34 19.34
C ASN A 205 -9.16 7.51 18.38
N GLY A 206 -9.08 6.96 17.18
CA GLY A 206 -10.11 7.06 16.13
C GLY A 206 -10.16 8.42 15.42
N TYR A 207 -9.36 9.40 15.84
CA TYR A 207 -9.23 10.67 15.14
C TYR A 207 -8.24 10.59 13.98
N ALA A 208 -8.43 11.45 12.98
CA ALA A 208 -7.56 11.50 11.81
C ALA A 208 -6.10 11.80 12.20
N THR A 209 -5.18 11.00 11.67
CA THR A 209 -3.72 11.21 11.75
C THR A 209 -3.22 12.01 10.56
N MET A 210 -3.97 12.03 9.46
CA MET A 210 -3.64 12.75 8.24
C MET A 210 -4.90 13.27 7.55
N VAL A 211 -4.87 14.50 7.04
CA VAL A 211 -5.96 15.08 6.23
C VAL A 211 -5.43 15.82 5.01
N ALA A 212 -6.20 15.84 3.93
CA ALA A 212 -5.91 16.65 2.76
C ALA A 212 -6.19 18.13 3.05
N ARG A 213 -5.27 19.02 2.64
CA ARG A 213 -5.43 20.48 2.80
C ARG A 213 -6.64 21.03 2.03
N ASN A 214 -7.03 20.39 0.95
CA ASN A 214 -8.20 20.76 0.15
C ASN A 214 -9.53 20.19 0.70
N GLY A 215 -9.51 19.49 1.84
CA GLY A 215 -10.68 18.90 2.47
C GLY A 215 -11.15 17.57 1.86
N GLN A 216 -10.45 17.03 0.86
CA GLN A 216 -10.76 15.72 0.29
C GLN A 216 -10.55 14.60 1.33
N ARG A 217 -11.51 13.68 1.42
CA ARG A 217 -11.38 12.46 2.24
C ARG A 217 -10.30 11.55 1.63
N LEU A 218 -9.41 11.05 2.47
CA LEU A 218 -8.42 10.05 2.11
C LEU A 218 -8.96 8.68 2.47
N THR A 219 -8.94 7.76 1.52
CA THR A 219 -9.41 6.37 1.69
C THR A 219 -8.24 5.41 1.70
N GLU A 220 -8.38 4.30 2.40
CA GLU A 220 -7.37 3.26 2.49
C GLU A 220 -7.25 2.47 1.17
N PRO A 221 -6.12 1.78 0.91
CA PRO A 221 -5.96 0.96 -0.30
C PRO A 221 -7.06 -0.07 -0.52
N TYR A 222 -7.57 -0.70 0.55
CA TYR A 222 -8.64 -1.71 0.45
C TYR A 222 -10.00 -1.12 0.00
N GLU A 223 -10.20 0.19 0.12
CA GLU A 223 -11.40 0.91 -0.37
C GLU A 223 -11.29 1.31 -1.86
N LYS A 224 -10.14 1.09 -2.50
CA LYS A 224 -9.87 1.54 -3.88
C LYS A 224 -10.01 0.40 -4.88
N ASN A 225 -10.50 0.73 -6.08
CA ASN A 225 -10.69 -0.25 -7.17
C ASN A 225 -9.41 -0.55 -7.95
N GLY A 226 -8.32 0.19 -7.73
CA GLY A 226 -7.05 0.03 -8.44
C GLY A 226 -6.28 1.34 -8.59
N MET A 227 -5.35 1.36 -9.54
CA MET A 227 -4.48 2.51 -9.85
C MET A 227 -5.25 3.70 -10.41
N THR A 228 -4.84 4.91 -10.03
CA THR A 228 -5.28 6.15 -10.70
C THR A 228 -4.49 6.38 -11.99
N GLN A 229 -4.92 7.37 -12.79
CA GLN A 229 -4.12 7.82 -13.94
C GLN A 229 -2.72 8.34 -13.53
N SER A 230 -2.59 8.91 -12.33
CA SER A 230 -1.29 9.35 -11.79
C SER A 230 -0.40 8.14 -11.53
N ASP A 231 -0.92 7.10 -10.86
CA ASP A 231 -0.20 5.86 -10.59
C ASP A 231 0.29 5.20 -11.89
N ILE A 232 -0.60 5.05 -12.88
CA ILE A 232 -0.27 4.51 -14.21
C ILE A 232 0.85 5.32 -14.87
N THR A 233 0.74 6.66 -14.85
CA THR A 233 1.76 7.56 -15.44
C THR A 233 3.12 7.39 -14.76
N ARG A 234 3.14 7.22 -13.43
CA ARG A 234 4.37 6.99 -12.67
C ARG A 234 5.03 5.66 -13.05
N VAL A 235 4.24 4.58 -13.14
CA VAL A 235 4.74 3.27 -13.58
C VAL A 235 5.33 3.36 -14.99
N ASN A 236 4.59 3.95 -15.94
CA ASN A 236 5.04 4.09 -17.32
C ASN A 236 6.33 4.89 -17.45
N LYS A 237 6.43 6.03 -16.77
CA LYS A 237 7.66 6.84 -16.73
C LYS A 237 8.82 6.13 -16.05
N MET A 238 8.57 5.36 -15.00
CA MET A 238 9.61 4.62 -14.30
C MET A 238 10.17 3.48 -15.18
N TYR A 239 9.29 2.74 -15.87
CA TYR A 239 9.67 1.57 -16.66
C TYR A 239 9.88 1.84 -18.16
N ASN A 240 9.80 3.12 -18.59
CA ASN A 240 9.92 3.55 -19.98
C ASN A 240 8.99 2.79 -20.92
N CYS A 241 7.73 2.69 -20.49
CA CYS A 241 6.63 2.44 -21.39
C CYS A 241 6.35 3.75 -22.17
#